data_AF-X1AXI4-F1
#
_entry.id   AF-X1AXI4-F1
#
_cell.length_a   1.000
_cell.length_b   1.000
_cell.length_c   1.000
_cell.angle_alpha   90.00
_cell.angle_beta   90.00
_cell.angle_gamma   90.00
#
_symmetry.space_group_name_H-M   'P 1'
#
loop_
_entity.id
_entity.type
_entity.pdbx_description
1 polymer ?
#
loop_
_entity_poly.entity_id
_entity_poly.type
_entity_poly.pdbx_seq_one_letter_code
_entity_poly.pdbx_strand_id
1 'polypeptide(L)'
;MTCAPEDIPQFLENMKQFRTDTEGVEDIGLFYPRGSNYRLASVTKYKDYATWEKHWAKIQEQRQKGLDIITQQTDMFFEEIEL
;
A
#
# COMPACT_ATOMS: atom_id res chain seq x y z
N MET A 1 4.30 -6.41 -1.24
CA MET A 1 5.15 -6.24 -0.03
C MET A 1 5.31 -7.60 0.64
N THR A 2 6.50 -7.95 1.14
CA THR A 2 6.75 -9.17 1.94
C THR A 2 7.10 -8.76 3.36
N CYS A 3 6.50 -9.39 4.37
CA CYS A 3 6.88 -9.23 5.78
C CYS A 3 7.14 -10.60 6.42
N ALA A 4 7.88 -10.61 7.53
CA ALA A 4 8.03 -11.82 8.32
C ALA A 4 6.69 -12.21 8.96
N PRO A 5 6.39 -13.51 9.14
CA PRO A 5 5.11 -13.97 9.68
C PRO A 5 4.72 -13.33 11.02
N GLU A 6 5.71 -13.14 11.90
CA GLU A 6 5.59 -12.54 13.23
C GLU A 6 5.18 -11.06 13.19
N ASP A 7 5.52 -10.34 12.11
CA ASP A 7 5.27 -8.90 11.98
C ASP A 7 3.94 -8.56 11.30
N ILE A 8 3.23 -9.56 10.75
CA ILE A 8 1.94 -9.37 10.06
C ILE A 8 0.94 -8.58 10.92
N PRO A 9 0.72 -8.88 12.22
CA PRO A 9 -0.23 -8.13 13.04
C PRO A 9 0.13 -6.65 13.14
N GLN A 10 1.41 -6.33 13.37
CA GLN A 10 1.88 -4.95 13.47
C GLN A 10 1.78 -4.22 12.13
N PHE A 11 2.09 -4.91 11.03
CA PHE A 11 1.91 -4.38 9.69
C PHE A 11 0.46 -4.00 9.42
N LEU A 12 -0.50 -4.87 9.77
CA LEU A 12 -1.93 -4.60 9.58
C LEU A 12 -2.41 -3.40 10.40
N GLU A 13 -1.94 -3.26 11.65
CA GLU A 13 -2.26 -2.09 12.48
C GLU A 13 -1.67 -0.80 11.90
N ASN A 14 -0.44 -0.84 11.41
CA ASN A 14 0.17 0.29 10.71
C ASN A 14 -0.68 0.65 9.48
N MET A 15 -1.03 -0.31 8.62
CA MET A 15 -1.84 -0.12 7.41
C MET A 15 -3.21 0.53 7.66
N LYS A 16 -3.86 0.25 8.80
CA LYS A 16 -5.12 0.92 9.17
C LYS A 16 -4.94 2.43 9.37
N GLN A 17 -3.77 2.86 9.84
CA GLN A 17 -3.45 4.28 10.07
C GLN A 17 -3.09 5.03 8.78
N PHE A 18 -2.83 4.31 7.67
CA PHE A 18 -2.54 4.93 6.37
C PHE A 18 -3.80 5.31 5.58
N ARG A 19 -4.98 4.84 6.00
CA ARG A 19 -6.24 5.26 5.37
C ARG A 19 -6.30 6.78 5.39
N THR A 20 -6.48 7.37 4.21
CA THR A 20 -6.41 8.80 4.04
C THR A 20 -7.70 9.35 3.46
N ASP A 21 -8.08 10.56 3.89
CA ASP A 21 -9.16 11.33 3.27
C ASP A 21 -8.61 12.24 2.15
N THR A 22 -7.52 11.83 1.49
CA THR A 22 -6.90 12.63 0.44
C THR A 22 -7.78 12.58 -0.82
N GLU A 23 -8.22 13.75 -1.28
CA GLU A 23 -9.03 13.86 -2.48
C GLU A 23 -8.34 13.22 -3.69
N GLY A 24 -9.08 12.40 -4.44
CA GLY A 24 -8.56 11.67 -5.60
C GLY A 24 -7.72 10.45 -5.27
N VAL A 25 -7.69 10.00 -4.00
CA VAL A 25 -7.09 8.75 -3.56
C VAL A 25 -8.17 7.84 -3.00
N GLU A 26 -8.25 6.61 -3.50
CA GLU A 26 -9.21 5.60 -3.04
C GLU A 26 -8.49 4.30 -2.71
N ASP A 27 -8.56 3.88 -1.44
CA ASP A 27 -8.02 2.60 -1.01
C ASP A 27 -8.96 1.46 -1.40
N ILE A 28 -8.64 0.76 -2.50
CA ILE A 28 -9.43 -0.37 -3.01
C ILE A 28 -9.39 -1.56 -2.05
N GLY A 29 -8.21 -1.82 -1.45
CA GLY A 29 -8.12 -2.82 -0.40
C GLY A 29 -6.71 -3.30 -0.10
N LEU A 30 -6.62 -4.10 0.97
CA LEU A 30 -5.44 -4.84 1.37
C LEU A 30 -5.73 -6.33 1.27
N PHE A 31 -4.88 -7.04 0.55
CA PHE A 31 -5.05 -8.43 0.19
C PHE A 31 -3.88 -9.27 0.67
N TYR A 32 -4.17 -10.52 1.02
CA TYR A 32 -3.18 -11.56 1.27
C TYR A 32 -3.29 -12.62 0.17
N PRO A 33 -2.50 -12.52 -0.92
CA PRO A 33 -2.62 -13.45 -2.03
C PRO A 33 -2.28 -14.87 -1.58
N ARG A 34 -3.13 -15.84 -1.91
CA ARG A 34 -2.90 -17.25 -1.55
C ARG A 34 -1.63 -17.76 -2.23
N GLY A 35 -0.84 -18.56 -1.50
CA GLY A 35 0.42 -19.15 -2.01
C GLY A 35 1.58 -18.17 -2.15
N SER A 36 1.46 -16.95 -1.61
CA SER A 36 2.46 -15.89 -1.83
C SER A 36 3.60 -15.84 -0.81
N ASN A 37 3.65 -16.78 0.15
CA ASN A 37 4.64 -16.83 1.23
C ASN A 37 4.79 -15.50 1.97
N TYR A 38 3.73 -15.07 2.66
CA TYR A 38 3.72 -13.86 3.49
C TYR A 38 3.85 -12.55 2.70
N ARG A 39 3.40 -12.53 1.44
CA ARG A 39 3.21 -11.27 0.71
C ARG A 39 1.82 -10.70 0.99
N LEU A 40 1.80 -9.38 1.14
CA LEU A 40 0.61 -8.55 1.13
C LEU A 40 0.61 -7.67 -0.12
N ALA A 41 -0.58 -7.41 -0.63
CA ALA A 41 -0.82 -6.52 -1.75
C ALA A 41 -1.84 -5.47 -1.34
N SER A 42 -1.46 -4.19 -1.39
CA SER A 42 -2.40 -3.07 -1.30
C SER A 42 -2.70 -2.59 -2.71
N VAL A 43 -3.97 -2.27 -2.97
CA VAL A 43 -4.40 -1.63 -4.21
C VAL A 43 -5.00 -0.29 -3.85
N THR A 44 -4.49 0.77 -4.47
CA THR A 44 -4.97 2.14 -4.29
C THR A 44 -5.20 2.73 -5.68
N LYS A 45 -6.39 3.28 -5.89
CA LYS A 45 -6.74 4.02 -7.10
C LYS A 45 -6.40 5.49 -6.89
N TYR A 46 -5.73 6.07 -7.88
CA TYR A 46 -5.41 7.49 -7.91
C TYR A 46 -6.15 8.11 -9.09
N LYS A 47 -6.64 9.34 -8.91
CA LYS A 47 -7.27 10.12 -9.97
C LYS A 47 -6.32 10.33 -11.16
N ASP A 48 -5.06 10.63 -10.85
CA ASP A 48 -3.98 10.84 -11.81
C ASP A 48 -2.62 10.64 -11.14
N TYR A 49 -1.56 10.62 -11.95
CA TYR A 49 -0.19 10.46 -11.47
C TYR A 49 0.26 11.61 -10.54
N ALA A 50 -0.21 12.85 -10.79
CA ALA A 50 0.12 14.00 -9.94
C ALA A 50 -0.47 13.86 -8.53
N THR A 51 -1.65 13.25 -8.41
CA THR A 51 -2.30 12.91 -7.15
C THR A 51 -1.52 11.82 -6.42
N TRP A 52 -1.03 10.80 -7.15
CA TRP A 52 -0.12 9.80 -6.59
C TRP A 52 1.12 10.45 -5.98
N GLU A 53 1.84 11.31 -6.72
CA GLU A 53 3.07 11.97 -6.23
C GLU A 53 2.83 12.78 -4.94
N LYS A 54 1.77 13.60 -4.92
CA LYS A 54 1.42 14.42 -3.75
C LYS A 54 1.04 13.56 -2.54
N HIS A 55 0.23 12.54 -2.77
CA HIS A 55 -0.16 11.62 -1.71
C HIS A 55 1.08 10.91 -1.14
N TRP A 56 1.96 10.42 -2.02
CA TRP A 56 3.18 9.74 -1.62
C TRP A 56 4.16 10.61 -0.83
N ALA A 57 4.32 11.87 -1.22
CA ALA A 57 5.11 12.82 -0.45
C ALA A 57 4.51 13.07 0.96
N LYS A 58 3.18 13.15 1.05
CA LYS A 58 2.46 13.39 2.31
C LYS A 58 2.59 12.23 3.30
N ILE A 59 2.61 10.99 2.84
CA ILE A 59 2.67 9.79 3.69
C ILE A 59 4.10 9.26 3.92
N GLN A 60 5.13 10.00 3.51
CA GLN A 60 6.52 9.53 3.51
C GLN A 60 7.01 9.11 4.91
N GLU A 61 6.68 9.86 5.96
CA GLU A 61 7.10 9.53 7.33
C GLU A 61 6.44 8.25 7.84
N GLN A 62 5.14 8.10 7.61
CA GLN A 62 4.41 6.89 7.97
C GLN A 62 4.93 5.70 7.17
N ARG A 63 5.21 5.89 5.88
CA ARG A 63 5.77 4.86 5.01
C ARG A 63 7.09 4.35 5.55
N GLN A 64 7.96 5.22 6.05
CA GLN A 64 9.23 4.81 6.63
C GLN A 64 9.04 3.81 7.79
N LYS A 65 8.03 4.03 8.65
CA LYS A 65 7.67 3.08 9.73
C LYS A 65 7.17 1.74 9.21
N GLY A 66 6.48 1.74 8.06
CA GLY A 66 6.07 0.52 7.38
C GLY A 66 7.22 -0.21 6.69
N LEU A 67 8.16 0.54 6.09
CA LEU A 67 9.34 0.00 5.40
C LEU A 67 10.28 -0.76 6.33
N ASP A 68 10.37 -0.36 7.60
CA ASP A 68 11.19 -1.06 8.58
C ASP A 68 10.72 -2.52 8.82
N ILE A 69 9.45 -2.83 8.49
CA ILE A 69 8.84 -4.16 8.55
C ILE A 69 8.85 -4.87 7.18
N ILE A 70 8.83 -4.10 6.08
CA ILE A 70 8.77 -4.65 4.73
C ILE A 70 10.16 -5.08 4.27
N THR A 71 10.36 -6.38 4.13
CA THR A 71 11.63 -6.97 3.67
C THR A 71 11.81 -6.86 2.14
N GLN A 72 10.71 -6.83 1.39
CA GLN A 72 10.70 -6.64 -0.06
C GLN A 72 9.45 -5.86 -0.50
N GLN A 73 9.62 -4.82 -1.32
CA GLN A 73 8.53 -4.05 -1.94
C GLN A 73 8.63 -4.13 -3.46
N THR A 74 7.49 -4.24 -4.13
CA THR A 74 7.36 -4.11 -5.58
C THR A 74 6.07 -3.37 -5.84
N ASP A 75 6.16 -2.29 -6.61
CA ASP A 75 5.02 -1.47 -7.01
C ASP A 75 4.73 -1.72 -8.50
N MET A 76 3.46 -1.75 -8.86
CA MET A 76 3.00 -1.91 -10.24
C MET A 76 1.87 -0.91 -10.49
N PHE A 77 1.93 -0.24 -11.64
CA PHE A 77 0.92 0.71 -12.08
C PHE A 77 0.06 0.04 -13.14
N PHE A 78 -1.25 0.20 -13.00
CA PHE A 78 -2.25 -0.28 -13.95
C PHE A 78 -3.03 0.92 -14.47
N GLU A 79 -3.33 0.90 -15.76
CA GLU A 79 -4.32 1.80 -16.33
C GLU A 79 -5.64 1.04 -16.50
N GLU A 80 -6.74 1.70 -16.15
CA GLU A 80 -8.08 1.16 -16.37
C GLU A 80 -8.38 1.18 -17.87
N ILE A 81 -8.60 0.00 -18.45
CA ILE A 81 -9.01 -0.15 -19.85
C ILE A 81 -10.52 -0.41 -19.83
N GLU A 82 -11.30 0.49 -20.42
CA GLU A 82 -12.73 0.24 -20.64
C GLU A 82 -12.90 -0.89 -21.68
N LEU A 83 -13.67 -1.92 -21.32
CA LEU A 83 -13.98 -3.09 -22.15
C LEU A 83 -15.34 -2.97 -22.82
#